data_AF-A0A1G8ZSW1-F1
#
_entry.id   AF-A0A1G8ZSW1-F1
#
_cell.length_a   1.000
_cell.length_b   1.000
_cell.length_c   1.000
_cell.angle_alpha   90.00
_cell.angle_beta   90.00
_cell.angle_gamma   90.00
#
_symmetry.space_group_name_H-M   'P 1'
#
loop_
_entity.id
_entity.type
_entity.pdbx_description
1 polymer ?
#
loop_
_entity_poly.entity_id
_entity_poly.type
_entity_poly.pdbx_seq_one_letter_code
_entity_poly.pdbx_strand_id
1 'polypeptide(L)' 'MSCDNCPSEQVAYTLTTHVSDSPGEQIDLHFCSNECLRVWT' A
#
# COMPACT_ATOMS: atom_id res chain seq x y z
N MET A 1 7.14 -1.22 -11.65
CA MET A 1 6.04 -1.55 -10.70
C MET A 1 5.65 -0.23 -10.04
N SER A 2 4.37 0.17 -10.04
CA SER A 2 3.96 1.46 -9.46
C SER A 2 3.49 1.27 -8.02
N CYS A 3 3.98 2.11 -7.10
CA CYS A 3 3.44 2.15 -5.74
C CYS A 3 2.00 2.67 -5.71
N ASP A 4 1.29 2.32 -4.64
CA ASP A 4 -0.12 2.66 -4.43
C ASP A 4 -0.35 4.14 -4.12
N ASN A 5 0.69 4.82 -3.61
CA ASN A 5 0.59 6.21 -3.16
C ASN A 5 1.35 7.22 -4.03
N CYS A 6 2.28 6.77 -4.87
CA CYS A 6 3.21 7.63 -5.61
C CYS A 6 3.59 7.00 -6.97
N PRO A 7 3.76 7.79 -8.04
CA PRO A 7 4.33 7.31 -9.30
C PRO A 7 5.85 7.18 -9.17
N SER A 8 6.28 6.12 -8.48
CA SER A 8 7.68 5.74 -8.31
C SER A 8 7.79 4.22 -8.32
N GLU A 9 8.99 3.73 -8.63
CA GLU A 9 9.30 2.30 -8.67
C GLU A 9 10.09 1.81 -7.45
N GLN A 10 10.51 2.73 -6.57
CA GLN A 10 11.29 2.39 -5.38
C GLN A 10 10.39 2.29 -4.14
N VAL A 11 10.15 1.07 -3.67
CA VAL A 11 9.37 0.80 -2.46
C VAL A 11 10.17 1.20 -1.23
N ALA A 12 9.56 2.01 -0.36
CA ALA A 12 10.12 2.38 0.94
C ALA A 12 9.65 1.43 2.04
N TYR A 13 8.36 1.06 2.04
CA TYR A 13 7.77 0.11 2.97
C TYR A 13 6.51 -0.55 2.40
N THR A 14 6.15 -1.70 2.97
CA THR A 14 4.93 -2.45 2.62
C THR A 14 4.02 -2.51 3.85
N LEU A 15 2.73 -2.25 3.65
CA LEU A 15 1.69 -2.49 4.65
C LEU A 15 0.91 -3.73 4.27
N THR A 16 0.89 -4.72 5.17
CA THR A 16 0.05 -5.92 5.02
C THR A 16 -1.25 -5.70 5.79
N THR A 17 -2.38 -5.88 5.10
CA THR A 17 -3.72 -5.80 5.68
C THR A 17 -4.54 -7.04 5.33
N HIS A 18 -5.72 -7.16 5.93
CA HIS A 18 -6.65 -8.26 5.69
C HIS A 18 -7.97 -7.73 5.13
N VAL A 19 -8.64 -8.54 4.31
CA VAL A 19 -10.02 -8.25 3.90
C VAL A 19 -10.95 -8.57 5.07
N SER A 20 -11.76 -7.61 5.50
CA SER A 20 -12.65 -7.78 6.66
C SER A 20 -13.58 -9.00 6.52
N ASP A 21 -14.07 -9.25 5.31
CA ASP A 21 -14.98 -10.36 5.01
C ASP A 21 -14.25 -11.68 4.65
N SER A 22 -12.92 -11.65 4.59
CA SER A 22 -12.07 -12.81 4.29
C SER A 22 -10.73 -12.69 5.05
N PRO A 23 -10.69 -13.03 6.35
CA PRO A 23 -9.50 -12.80 7.19
C PRO A 23 -8.26 -13.58 6.75
N GLY A 24 -8.45 -14.68 6.00
CA GLY A 24 -7.36 -15.47 5.42
C GLY A 24 -6.76 -14.85 4.17
N GLU A 25 -7.40 -13.83 3.59
CA GLU A 25 -6.91 -13.09 2.44
C GLU A 25 -6.11 -11.87 2.90
N GLN A 26 -4.83 -11.88 2.56
CA GLN A 26 -3.89 -10.80 2.85
C GLN A 26 -3.68 -9.94 1.60
N ILE A 27 -3.59 -8.62 1.82
CA ILE A 27 -3.27 -7.64 0.79
C ILE A 27 -2.01 -6.90 1.21
N ASP A 28 -1.02 -6.88 0.31
CA ASP A 28 0.20 -6.10 0.47
C ASP A 28 0.10 -4.80 -0.32
N LEU A 29 0.16 -3.68 0.38
CA LEU A 29 0.16 -2.33 -0.19
C LEU A 29 1.58 -1.77 -0.19
N HIS A 30 2.06 -1.35 -1.35
CA HIS A 30 3.43 -0.88 -1.54
C HIS A 30 3.48 0.64 -1.53
N PHE A 31 4.22 1.21 -0.58
CA PHE A 31 4.36 2.64 -0.42
C PHE A 31 5.78 3.08 -0.79
N CYS A 32 5.86 4.10 -1.65
CA CYS A 32 7.13 4.63 -2.15
C CYS A 32 7.69 5.78 -1.29
N SER A 33 6.84 6.45 -0.51
CA SER A 33 7.23 7.53 0.41
C SER A 33 6.12 7.75 1.44
N ASN A 34 6.44 8.22 2.64
CA ASN A 34 5.43 8.66 3.63
C ASN A 34 4.87 10.06 3.31
N GLU A 35 5.50 10.82 2.41
CA GLU A 35 5.14 12.21 2.11
C GLU A 35 3.99 12.34 1.11
N CYS A 36 3.74 11.29 0.33
CA CYS A 36 2.67 11.27 -0.67
C CYS A 36 1.51 10.36 -0.29
N LEU A 37 1.24 10.23 1.01
CA LEU A 37 0.00 9.59 1.48
C LEU A 37 -1.20 10.32 0.89
N ARG A 38 -1.72 9.79 -0.22
CA ARG A 38 -3.08 10.11 -0.66
C ARG A 38 -4.00 9.56 0.41
N VAL A 39 -4.63 10.46 1.16
CA VAL A 39 -5.72 10.07 2.05
C VAL A 39 -6.83 9.53 1.14
N TRP A 40 -7.06 8.23 1.19
CA TRP A 40 -8.23 7.62 0.57
C TRP A 40 -9.39 7.89 1.53
N THR A 41 -10.08 9.02 1.34
CA THR A 41 -11.37 9.30 1.99
C THR A 41 -12.50 8.61 1.27
#